data_AF-A0A843JU33-F1
#
_entry.id   AF-A0A843JU33-F1
#
_cell.length_a   1.000
_cell.length_b   1.000
_cell.length_c   1.000
_cell.angle_alpha   90.00
_cell.angle_beta   90.00
_cell.angle_gamma   90.00
#
_symmetry.space_group_name_H-M   'P 1'
#
loop_
_entity.id
_entity.type
_entity.pdbx_description
1 polymer ?
#
loop_
_entity_poly.entity_id
_entity_poly.type
_entity_poly.pdbx_seq_one_letter_code
_entity_poly.pdbx_strand_id
1 'polypeptide(L)'
;MPRLIIEKRRNLGLIPEVVGYLSSTSAPDYIYTDYKVRHPAGVFGLATYYVIMDFIDLLKELEENQLNYNDINILDRKFRSLLNNFFKFYDSCYEIMLGCCKQHIPPSENEFIWRWLENERRHPDQIYRVGTEFHNGTKNELKYFRELYNKLKHTSNTIHEEYFQDRSHVIMGFYMEAVAGVRTVGPDDHIHPRHNGNVKSANSYNFKLRELYYLIYFISDELKKALEMHYFDVYGLHLEFDENLNSDGRMNDQKWRDLLERIKRLPQDYYPNEFGENLYNVREESDRLIFEEGIAGQTDLNGHFGGKQRLDGFTSTIVLPYVSRDTFRP
;
A
#
# COMPACT_ATOMS: atom_id res chain seq x y z
N MET A 1 -8.51 10.44 17.50
CA MET A 1 -7.80 10.12 16.25
C MET A 1 -8.29 8.76 15.81
N PRO A 2 -8.67 8.58 14.52
CA PRO A 2 -9.00 7.27 13.99
C PRO A 2 -7.82 6.32 14.20
N ARG A 3 -8.14 5.08 14.55
CA ARG A 3 -7.18 4.04 14.92
C ARG A 3 -7.65 2.76 14.26
N LEU A 4 -6.80 2.14 13.44
CA LEU A 4 -7.06 0.80 12.94
C LEU A 4 -6.51 -0.20 13.96
N ILE A 5 -7.37 -1.08 14.46
CA ILE A 5 -7.02 -2.13 15.41
C ILE A 5 -7.30 -3.46 14.75
N ILE A 6 -6.27 -4.27 14.56
CA ILE A 6 -6.35 -5.61 13.99
C ILE A 6 -6.19 -6.61 15.13
N GLU A 7 -7.16 -7.50 15.30
CA GLU A 7 -7.05 -8.59 16.27
C GLU A 7 -6.03 -9.63 15.79
N LYS A 8 -5.11 -10.02 16.68
CA LYS A 8 -4.15 -11.09 16.44
C LYS A 8 -4.73 -12.41 16.93
N ARG A 9 -5.30 -13.17 16.01
CA ARG A 9 -5.77 -14.52 16.30
C ARG A 9 -4.58 -15.45 16.53
N ARG A 10 -4.67 -16.31 17.55
CA ARG A 10 -3.54 -17.16 18.01
C ARG A 10 -2.99 -18.08 16.90
N ASN A 11 -3.85 -18.52 15.99
CA ASN A 11 -3.56 -19.37 14.84
C ASN A 11 -2.99 -18.61 13.63
N LEU A 12 -3.22 -17.30 13.53
CA LEU A 12 -2.78 -16.45 12.42
C LEU A 12 -1.52 -15.60 12.72
N GLY A 13 -1.28 -15.27 14.00
CA GLY A 13 -0.17 -14.40 14.37
C GLY A 13 -0.35 -12.98 13.84
N LEU A 14 0.50 -12.55 12.89
CA LEU A 14 0.42 -11.24 12.22
C LEU A 14 -0.32 -11.26 10.88
N ILE A 15 -0.77 -12.42 10.40
CA ILE A 15 -1.53 -12.54 9.16
C ILE A 15 -2.91 -11.88 9.36
N PRO A 16 -3.42 -11.09 8.39
CA PRO A 16 -4.74 -10.46 8.50
C PRO A 16 -5.86 -11.46 8.77
N GLU A 17 -6.75 -11.10 9.69
CA GLU A 17 -7.81 -12.01 10.18
C GLU A 17 -8.79 -12.47 9.11
N VAL A 18 -8.95 -11.69 8.04
CA VAL A 18 -9.80 -12.03 6.89
C VAL A 18 -9.48 -13.42 6.33
N VAL A 19 -8.24 -13.90 6.46
CA VAL A 19 -7.85 -15.26 6.05
C VAL A 19 -8.66 -16.34 6.76
N GLY A 20 -8.96 -16.19 8.05
CA GLY A 20 -9.74 -17.17 8.81
C GLY A 20 -11.23 -17.17 8.47
N TYR A 21 -11.76 -16.03 8.00
CA TYR A 21 -13.11 -15.95 7.44
C TYR A 21 -13.14 -16.51 6.02
N LEU A 22 -12.09 -16.28 5.24
CA LEU A 22 -11.98 -16.85 3.89
C LEU A 22 -11.74 -18.35 3.90
N SER A 23 -11.23 -18.94 4.97
CA SER A 23 -11.01 -20.39 5.06
C SER A 23 -12.26 -21.15 5.50
N SER A 24 -13.22 -20.49 6.17
CA SER A 24 -14.50 -21.10 6.55
C SER A 24 -15.48 -21.21 5.37
N THR A 25 -15.22 -20.52 4.26
CA THR A 25 -16.07 -20.59 3.06
C THR A 25 -16.04 -22.01 2.50
N SER A 26 -17.16 -22.72 2.53
CA SER A 26 -17.23 -24.09 2.03
C SER A 26 -17.24 -24.12 0.50
N ALA A 27 -16.76 -25.22 -0.11
CA ALA A 27 -16.72 -25.38 -1.57
C ALA A 27 -18.08 -25.17 -2.28
N PRO A 28 -19.24 -25.51 -1.67
CA PRO A 28 -20.55 -25.13 -2.20
C PRO A 28 -20.88 -23.63 -2.16
N ASP A 29 -20.26 -22.85 -1.28
CA ASP A 29 -20.61 -21.44 -1.04
C ASP A 29 -19.89 -20.47 -1.98
N TYR A 30 -18.80 -20.91 -2.60
CA TYR A 30 -18.07 -20.15 -3.62
C TYR A 30 -18.01 -20.94 -4.92
N ILE A 31 -18.25 -20.27 -6.05
CA ILE A 31 -18.57 -20.98 -7.29
C ILE A 31 -17.33 -21.06 -8.19
N TYR A 32 -16.48 -22.07 -7.95
CA TYR A 32 -15.34 -22.40 -8.83
C TYR A 32 -15.78 -22.72 -10.26
N THR A 33 -16.97 -23.30 -10.45
CA THR A 33 -17.43 -23.79 -11.76
C THR A 33 -17.82 -22.69 -12.74
N ASP A 34 -18.44 -21.62 -12.25
CA ASP A 34 -19.08 -20.62 -13.10
C ASP A 34 -18.09 -19.51 -13.47
N TYR A 35 -17.19 -19.17 -12.55
CA TYR A 35 -16.24 -18.07 -12.70
C TYR A 35 -14.78 -18.50 -12.88
N LYS A 36 -14.47 -19.79 -12.70
CA LYS A 36 -13.09 -20.35 -12.81
C LYS A 36 -12.05 -19.64 -11.93
N VAL A 37 -12.49 -19.06 -10.81
CA VAL A 37 -11.62 -18.43 -9.80
C VAL A 37 -11.19 -19.45 -8.76
N ARG A 38 -9.96 -19.34 -8.27
CA ARG A 38 -9.45 -20.18 -7.18
C ARG A 38 -10.29 -19.97 -5.91
N HIS A 39 -10.16 -20.89 -4.96
CA HIS A 39 -10.71 -20.71 -3.61
C HIS A 39 -10.32 -19.32 -3.05
N PRO A 40 -11.25 -18.57 -2.44
CA PRO A 40 -11.00 -17.21 -1.93
C PRO A 40 -9.75 -17.07 -1.04
N ALA A 41 -9.59 -17.93 -0.03
CA ALA A 41 -8.37 -18.00 0.78
C ALA A 41 -7.09 -18.21 -0.04
N GLY A 42 -7.14 -18.99 -1.12
CA GLY A 42 -6.02 -19.21 -2.02
C GLY A 42 -5.66 -17.99 -2.87
N VAL A 43 -6.67 -17.24 -3.34
CA VAL A 43 -6.47 -15.96 -4.05
C VAL A 43 -5.79 -14.96 -3.12
N PHE A 44 -6.34 -14.77 -1.92
CA PHE A 44 -5.79 -13.85 -0.92
C PHE A 44 -4.36 -14.23 -0.51
N GLY A 45 -4.13 -15.52 -0.22
CA GLY A 45 -2.82 -16.02 0.21
C GLY A 45 -1.73 -15.82 -0.83
N LEU A 46 -2.03 -16.02 -2.12
CA LEU A 46 -1.06 -15.78 -3.20
C LEU A 46 -0.77 -14.29 -3.37
N ALA A 47 -1.81 -13.46 -3.40
CA ALA A 47 -1.63 -12.03 -3.60
C ALA A 47 -0.88 -11.37 -2.44
N THR A 48 -1.20 -11.76 -1.21
CA THR A 48 -0.46 -11.31 -0.01
C THR A 48 0.98 -11.84 0.02
N TYR A 49 1.23 -13.08 -0.39
CA TYR A 49 2.60 -13.59 -0.47
C TYR A 49 3.50 -12.71 -1.35
N TYR A 50 3.05 -12.36 -2.56
CA TYR A 50 3.86 -11.56 -3.48
C TYR A 50 4.09 -10.13 -2.98
N VAL A 51 3.05 -9.45 -2.46
CA VAL A 51 3.24 -8.09 -1.94
C VAL A 51 4.18 -8.07 -0.75
N ILE A 52 4.09 -9.03 0.18
CA ILE A 52 4.95 -9.09 1.37
C ILE A 52 6.41 -9.39 1.00
N MET A 53 6.64 -10.28 0.03
CA MET A 53 7.99 -10.59 -0.44
C MET A 53 8.65 -9.39 -1.11
N ASP A 54 7.95 -8.71 -2.03
CA ASP A 54 8.47 -7.50 -2.68
C ASP A 54 8.72 -6.38 -1.68
N PHE A 55 7.88 -6.28 -0.63
CA PHE A 55 8.04 -5.31 0.44
C PHE A 55 9.34 -5.54 1.20
N ILE A 56 9.57 -6.78 1.67
CA ILE A 56 10.79 -7.16 2.40
C ILE A 56 12.02 -6.94 1.51
N ASP A 57 11.94 -7.30 0.24
CA ASP A 57 13.04 -7.17 -0.71
C ASP A 57 13.38 -5.71 -1.03
N LEU A 58 12.41 -4.79 -0.99
CA LEU A 58 12.64 -3.35 -1.07
C LEU A 58 13.26 -2.81 0.22
N LEU A 59 12.76 -3.20 1.39
CA LEU A 59 13.27 -2.74 2.68
C LEU A 59 14.73 -3.16 2.91
N LYS A 60 15.10 -4.39 2.56
CA LYS A 60 16.50 -4.85 2.60
C LYS A 60 17.42 -3.96 1.76
N GLU A 61 16.99 -3.70 0.54
CA GLU A 61 17.75 -2.86 -0.38
C GLU A 61 17.87 -1.42 0.13
N LEU A 62 16.78 -0.88 0.66
CA LEU A 62 16.74 0.46 1.27
C LEU A 62 17.72 0.54 2.44
N GLU A 63 17.71 -0.43 3.36
CA GLU A 63 18.64 -0.53 4.49
C GLU A 63 20.10 -0.55 4.01
N GLU A 64 20.42 -1.35 2.99
CA GLU A 64 21.78 -1.41 2.42
C GLU A 64 22.21 -0.08 1.78
N ASN A 65 21.30 0.58 1.07
CA ASN A 65 21.58 1.87 0.42
C ASN A 65 21.73 3.02 1.42
N GLN A 66 20.97 3.01 2.53
CA GLN A 66 21.12 3.98 3.61
C GLN A 66 22.44 3.86 4.37
N LEU A 67 23.07 2.68 4.35
CA LEU A 67 24.39 2.45 4.97
C LEU A 67 25.56 2.80 4.05
N ASN A 68 25.46 2.46 2.75
CA ASN A 68 26.62 2.44 1.86
C ASN A 68 26.51 3.32 0.60
N TYR A 69 25.36 3.96 0.35
CA TYR A 69 25.11 4.76 -0.87
C TYR A 69 25.42 3.98 -2.17
N ASN A 70 24.98 2.72 -2.22
CA ASN A 70 25.20 1.83 -3.38
C ASN A 70 24.26 2.21 -4.56
N ASP A 71 24.19 1.36 -5.59
CA ASP A 71 23.45 1.62 -6.84
C ASP A 71 21.96 1.92 -6.62
N ILE A 72 21.62 3.19 -6.37
CA ILE A 72 20.28 3.67 -6.05
C ILE A 72 19.22 3.24 -7.08
N ASN A 73 19.60 2.98 -8.34
CA ASN A 73 18.66 2.63 -9.41
C ASN A 73 17.86 1.34 -9.16
N ILE A 74 18.34 0.47 -8.27
CA ILE A 74 17.64 -0.77 -7.92
C ILE A 74 16.37 -0.52 -7.07
N LEU A 75 16.30 0.61 -6.36
CA LEU A 75 15.14 0.98 -5.53
C LEU A 75 13.90 1.26 -6.40
N ASP A 76 14.02 2.04 -7.47
CA ASP A 76 12.93 2.30 -8.43
C ASP A 76 12.30 1.00 -8.91
N ARG A 77 13.13 0.06 -9.40
CA ARG A 77 12.66 -1.23 -9.91
C ARG A 77 11.90 -2.02 -8.85
N LYS A 78 12.43 -2.10 -7.64
CA LYS A 78 11.81 -2.84 -6.52
C LYS A 78 10.54 -2.15 -6.05
N PHE A 79 10.52 -0.82 -5.99
CA PHE A 79 9.35 -0.05 -5.60
C PHE A 79 8.21 -0.16 -6.62
N ARG A 80 8.51 -0.12 -7.93
CA ARG A 80 7.54 -0.42 -9.00
C ARG A 80 6.98 -1.83 -8.88
N SER A 81 7.83 -2.82 -8.57
CA SER A 81 7.38 -4.20 -8.38
C SER A 81 6.41 -4.29 -7.20
N LEU A 82 6.77 -3.68 -6.07
CA LEU A 82 5.91 -3.58 -4.89
C LEU A 82 4.57 -2.93 -5.22
N LEU A 83 4.56 -1.77 -5.90
CA LEU A 83 3.32 -1.09 -6.30
C LEU A 83 2.46 -1.98 -7.19
N ASN A 84 3.06 -2.67 -8.16
CA ASN A 84 2.33 -3.57 -9.04
C ASN A 84 1.70 -4.74 -8.28
N ASN A 85 2.44 -5.38 -7.36
CA ASN A 85 1.90 -6.47 -6.56
C ASN A 85 0.91 -6.00 -5.49
N PHE A 86 1.06 -4.78 -4.96
CA PHE A 86 0.09 -4.13 -4.08
C PHE A 86 -1.25 -3.91 -4.79
N PHE A 87 -1.25 -3.39 -6.02
CA PHE A 87 -2.50 -3.21 -6.77
C PHE A 87 -3.09 -4.53 -7.26
N LYS A 88 -2.29 -5.55 -7.56
CA LYS A 88 -2.81 -6.92 -7.76
C LYS A 88 -3.48 -7.47 -6.50
N PHE A 89 -2.90 -7.24 -5.32
CA PHE A 89 -3.53 -7.60 -4.05
C PHE A 89 -4.87 -6.90 -3.85
N TYR A 90 -4.94 -5.60 -4.14
CA TYR A 90 -6.19 -4.86 -4.11
C TYR A 90 -7.22 -5.40 -5.13
N ASP A 91 -6.82 -5.66 -6.37
CA ASP A 91 -7.71 -6.19 -7.41
C ASP A 91 -8.19 -7.61 -7.10
N SER A 92 -7.34 -8.45 -6.49
CA SER A 92 -7.71 -9.78 -6.00
C SER A 92 -8.82 -9.77 -4.95
N CYS A 93 -9.03 -8.66 -4.24
CA CYS A 93 -10.18 -8.52 -3.34
C CYS A 93 -11.52 -8.56 -4.12
N TYR A 94 -11.56 -7.97 -5.33
CA TYR A 94 -12.72 -8.09 -6.21
C TYR A 94 -12.88 -9.48 -6.81
N GLU A 95 -11.80 -10.18 -7.11
CA GLU A 95 -11.84 -11.58 -7.55
C GLU A 95 -12.41 -12.50 -6.46
N ILE A 96 -12.04 -12.25 -5.20
CA ILE A 96 -12.59 -12.95 -4.02
C ILE A 96 -14.10 -12.70 -3.92
N MET A 97 -14.52 -11.44 -3.98
CA MET A 97 -15.95 -11.08 -3.94
C MET A 97 -16.73 -11.72 -5.09
N LEU A 98 -16.15 -11.75 -6.30
CA LEU A 98 -16.73 -12.45 -7.46
C LEU A 98 -16.88 -13.95 -7.20
N GLY A 99 -15.87 -14.61 -6.63
CA GLY A 99 -15.91 -16.03 -6.32
C GLY A 99 -16.99 -16.41 -5.30
N CYS A 100 -17.30 -15.51 -4.37
CA CYS A 100 -18.37 -15.66 -3.38
C CYS A 100 -19.75 -15.23 -3.91
N CYS A 101 -19.92 -14.86 -5.18
CA CYS A 101 -21.22 -14.50 -5.73
C CYS A 101 -22.11 -15.74 -5.94
N LYS A 102 -23.42 -15.64 -5.63
CA LYS A 102 -24.46 -16.60 -6.06
C LYS A 102 -24.85 -16.50 -7.53
N GLN A 103 -24.28 -15.57 -8.27
CA GLN A 103 -24.73 -15.28 -9.62
C GLN A 103 -24.12 -16.28 -10.62
N HIS A 104 -24.83 -16.51 -11.73
CA HIS A 104 -24.41 -17.49 -12.73
C HIS A 104 -23.97 -16.86 -14.05
N ILE A 105 -24.13 -15.54 -14.22
CA ILE A 105 -23.73 -14.84 -15.44
C ILE A 105 -22.34 -14.21 -15.19
N PRO A 106 -21.26 -14.76 -15.75
CA PRO A 106 -19.93 -14.20 -15.58
C PRO A 106 -19.80 -12.79 -16.17
N PRO A 107 -18.83 -11.98 -15.69
CA PRO A 107 -18.42 -10.78 -16.39
C PRO A 107 -18.05 -11.12 -17.83
N SER A 108 -18.40 -10.23 -18.76
CA SER A 108 -18.02 -10.41 -20.17
C SER A 108 -16.50 -10.39 -20.30
N GLU A 109 -15.99 -11.03 -21.35
CA GLU A 109 -14.57 -10.95 -21.70
C GLU A 109 -14.18 -9.46 -21.85
N ASN A 110 -13.25 -8.97 -21.02
CA ASN A 110 -12.81 -7.57 -20.88
C ASN A 110 -13.67 -6.63 -20.01
N GLU A 111 -14.72 -7.12 -19.36
CA GLU A 111 -15.44 -6.33 -18.36
C GLU A 111 -14.63 -6.27 -17.04
N PHE A 112 -14.44 -5.07 -16.50
CA PHE A 112 -13.78 -4.90 -15.21
C PHE A 112 -14.66 -5.46 -14.08
N ILE A 113 -14.11 -6.36 -13.26
CA ILE A 113 -14.85 -7.01 -12.15
C ILE A 113 -15.47 -5.98 -11.21
N TRP A 114 -14.75 -4.91 -10.85
CA TRP A 114 -15.31 -3.87 -9.97
C TRP A 114 -16.56 -3.21 -10.56
N ARG A 115 -16.61 -2.93 -11.87
CA ARG A 115 -17.81 -2.38 -12.54
C ARG A 115 -18.93 -3.41 -12.62
N TRP A 116 -18.57 -4.66 -12.82
CA TRP A 116 -19.52 -5.76 -12.84
C TRP A 116 -20.22 -5.87 -11.47
N LEU A 117 -19.44 -5.80 -10.38
CA LEU A 117 -19.94 -5.85 -9.00
C LEU A 117 -20.72 -4.57 -8.58
N GLU A 118 -20.55 -3.45 -9.27
CA GLU A 118 -21.27 -2.18 -9.01
C GLU A 118 -22.61 -2.06 -9.77
N ASN A 119 -22.91 -2.95 -10.71
CA ASN A 119 -23.99 -2.72 -11.66
C ASN A 119 -25.38 -3.11 -11.10
N GLU A 120 -26.03 -2.17 -10.41
CA GLU A 120 -27.41 -2.31 -9.90
C GLU A 120 -28.42 -2.78 -10.96
N ARG A 121 -28.19 -2.46 -12.25
CA ARG A 121 -29.10 -2.87 -13.35
C ARG A 121 -29.09 -4.36 -13.63
N ARG A 122 -28.03 -5.08 -13.22
CA ARG A 122 -27.94 -6.54 -13.37
C ARG A 122 -28.66 -7.25 -12.23
N HIS A 123 -29.03 -6.54 -11.17
CA HIS A 123 -29.59 -7.11 -9.94
C HIS A 123 -30.83 -6.35 -9.46
N PRO A 124 -31.90 -6.24 -10.29
CA PRO A 124 -33.10 -5.49 -9.92
C PRO A 124 -33.80 -6.04 -8.66
N ASP A 125 -33.64 -7.33 -8.38
CA ASP A 125 -34.26 -8.02 -7.23
C ASP A 125 -33.27 -8.33 -6.08
N GLN A 126 -31.99 -7.95 -6.22
CA GLN A 126 -30.94 -8.25 -5.24
C GLN A 126 -30.00 -7.04 -5.10
N ILE A 127 -29.95 -6.42 -3.92
CA ILE A 127 -29.08 -5.26 -3.68
C ILE A 127 -27.63 -5.76 -3.55
N TYR A 128 -26.92 -5.86 -4.66
CA TYR A 128 -25.52 -6.28 -4.68
C TYR A 128 -24.60 -5.06 -4.53
N ARG A 129 -24.28 -4.70 -3.28
CA ARG A 129 -23.50 -3.50 -2.95
C ARG A 129 -22.06 -3.75 -2.53
N VAL A 130 -21.66 -5.01 -2.36
CA VAL A 130 -20.36 -5.36 -1.77
C VAL A 130 -19.16 -4.71 -2.49
N GLY A 131 -19.18 -4.69 -3.83
CA GLY A 131 -18.11 -4.05 -4.62
C GLY A 131 -18.08 -2.54 -4.43
N THR A 132 -19.26 -1.90 -4.38
CA THR A 132 -19.42 -0.46 -4.14
C THR A 132 -19.01 -0.07 -2.73
N GLU A 133 -19.38 -0.84 -1.71
CA GLU A 133 -19.02 -0.59 -0.32
C GLU A 133 -17.52 -0.72 -0.12
N PHE A 134 -16.90 -1.81 -0.60
CA PHE A 134 -15.45 -1.97 -0.57
C PHE A 134 -14.73 -0.85 -1.32
N HIS A 135 -15.22 -0.46 -2.51
CA HIS A 135 -14.65 0.66 -3.26
C HIS A 135 -14.74 1.97 -2.46
N ASN A 136 -15.91 2.28 -1.88
CA ASN A 136 -16.14 3.49 -1.13
C ASN A 136 -15.31 3.55 0.17
N GLY A 137 -15.16 2.42 0.86
CA GLY A 137 -14.31 2.28 2.04
C GLY A 137 -12.84 2.50 1.73
N THR A 138 -12.37 2.12 0.53
CA THR A 138 -10.94 2.13 0.19
C THR A 138 -10.47 3.28 -0.70
N LYS A 139 -11.33 3.92 -1.48
CA LYS A 139 -10.94 4.87 -2.53
C LYS A 139 -10.13 6.08 -2.04
N ASN A 140 -10.45 6.61 -0.87
CA ASN A 140 -9.82 7.82 -0.35
C ASN A 140 -8.40 7.53 0.14
N GLU A 141 -8.25 6.48 0.96
CA GLU A 141 -6.95 6.02 1.48
C GLU A 141 -5.98 5.59 0.37
N LEU A 142 -6.51 5.04 -0.73
CA LEU A 142 -5.69 4.59 -1.86
C LEU A 142 -5.39 5.67 -2.90
N LYS A 143 -5.93 6.89 -2.74
CA LYS A 143 -5.90 7.92 -3.78
C LYS A 143 -4.47 8.22 -4.26
N TYR A 144 -3.54 8.44 -3.32
CA TYR A 144 -2.15 8.77 -3.63
C TYR A 144 -1.47 7.65 -4.43
N PHE A 145 -1.46 6.41 -3.91
CA PHE A 145 -0.78 5.30 -4.57
C PHE A 145 -1.44 4.91 -5.90
N ARG A 146 -2.76 5.09 -6.02
CA ARG A 146 -3.49 4.82 -7.26
C ARG A 146 -3.10 5.81 -8.34
N GLU A 147 -2.97 7.09 -8.00
CA GLU A 147 -2.51 8.10 -8.97
C GLU A 147 -1.07 7.83 -9.41
N LEU A 148 -0.17 7.54 -8.45
CA LEU A 148 1.22 7.18 -8.71
C LEU A 148 1.31 5.96 -9.64
N TYR A 149 0.64 4.85 -9.29
CA TYR A 149 0.67 3.62 -10.08
C TYR A 149 0.08 3.82 -11.48
N ASN A 150 -1.04 4.54 -11.61
CA ASN A 150 -1.66 4.80 -12.91
C ASN A 150 -0.75 5.60 -13.82
N LYS A 151 -0.07 6.63 -13.30
CA LYS A 151 0.91 7.39 -14.07
C LYS A 151 2.07 6.49 -14.50
N LEU A 152 2.67 5.74 -13.59
CA LEU A 152 3.77 4.80 -13.93
C LEU A 152 3.38 3.72 -14.96
N LYS A 153 2.11 3.31 -15.00
CA LYS A 153 1.59 2.28 -15.91
C LYS A 153 1.20 2.83 -17.29
N HIS A 154 0.64 4.03 -17.36
CA HIS A 154 -0.02 4.55 -18.57
C HIS A 154 0.72 5.70 -19.24
N THR A 155 1.81 6.18 -18.66
CA THR A 155 2.63 7.27 -19.20
C THR A 155 4.09 6.85 -19.27
N SER A 156 4.93 7.63 -19.95
CA SER A 156 6.39 7.40 -19.99
C SER A 156 7.12 7.90 -18.74
N ASN A 157 6.40 8.14 -17.64
CA ASN A 157 6.93 8.71 -16.42
C ASN A 157 7.89 7.71 -15.70
N THR A 158 8.96 8.27 -15.16
CA THR A 158 10.02 7.51 -14.47
C THR A 158 10.08 7.89 -12.99
N ILE A 159 10.49 6.97 -12.11
CA ILE A 159 10.80 7.32 -10.71
C ILE A 159 12.30 7.56 -10.67
N HIS A 160 12.67 8.64 -10.00
CA HIS A 160 14.05 9.04 -9.81
C HIS A 160 14.36 9.03 -8.33
N GLU A 161 15.44 8.34 -8.02
CA GLU A 161 15.94 8.19 -6.67
C GLU A 161 16.79 9.40 -6.29
N GLU A 162 16.54 9.90 -5.10
CA GLU A 162 17.17 11.06 -4.51
C GLU A 162 17.49 10.75 -3.06
N TYR A 163 18.48 11.43 -2.49
CA TYR A 163 18.78 11.28 -1.08
C TYR A 163 19.18 12.60 -0.44
N PHE A 164 18.88 12.68 0.85
CA PHE A 164 19.43 13.70 1.71
C PHE A 164 20.44 13.05 2.64
N GLN A 165 21.61 13.66 2.77
CA GLN A 165 22.69 13.18 3.62
C GLN A 165 23.14 14.26 4.60
N ASP A 166 23.03 13.96 5.90
CA ASP A 166 23.71 14.66 6.98
C ASP A 166 24.91 13.81 7.46
N ARG A 167 25.76 14.35 8.34
CA ARG A 167 26.93 13.70 8.94
C ARG A 167 26.63 12.36 9.60
N SER A 168 25.38 12.11 9.97
CA SER A 168 24.96 10.93 10.73
C SER A 168 23.83 10.13 10.09
N HIS A 169 23.17 10.64 9.04
CA HIS A 169 21.94 10.05 8.52
C HIS A 169 21.83 10.16 7.00
N VAL A 170 21.15 9.18 6.41
CA VAL A 170 20.74 9.15 5.01
C VAL A 170 19.25 8.95 4.95
N ILE A 171 18.58 9.87 4.29
CA ILE A 171 17.16 9.76 3.98
C ILE A 171 17.07 9.51 2.49
N MET A 172 16.69 8.30 2.12
CA MET A 172 16.41 7.95 0.74
C MET A 172 14.97 8.36 0.41
N GLY A 173 14.78 8.88 -0.78
CA GLY A 173 13.49 9.24 -1.30
C GLY A 173 13.44 9.18 -2.80
N PHE A 174 12.31 9.57 -3.34
CA PHE A 174 12.05 9.49 -4.77
C PHE A 174 11.13 10.61 -5.23
N TYR A 175 11.20 10.91 -6.51
CA TYR A 175 10.17 11.66 -7.20
C TYR A 175 9.81 11.00 -8.53
N MET A 176 8.58 11.19 -8.95
CA MET A 176 8.12 10.82 -10.27
C MET A 176 8.32 12.00 -11.22
N GLU A 177 9.07 11.75 -12.27
CA GLU A 177 9.31 12.69 -13.35
C GLU A 177 8.04 12.90 -14.18
N ALA A 178 7.69 14.16 -14.43
CA ALA A 178 6.64 14.60 -15.34
C ALA A 178 7.08 15.86 -16.08
N VAL A 179 6.34 16.20 -17.14
CA VAL A 179 6.54 17.46 -17.87
C VAL A 179 6.00 18.61 -17.03
N ALA A 180 6.91 19.31 -16.35
CA ALA A 180 6.61 20.43 -15.48
C ALA A 180 6.66 21.74 -16.29
N GLY A 181 5.65 21.98 -17.15
CA GLY A 181 5.50 23.23 -17.92
C GLY A 181 6.23 23.26 -19.28
N VAL A 182 6.49 24.46 -19.81
CA VAL A 182 7.08 24.63 -21.15
C VAL A 182 8.57 24.27 -21.12
N ARG A 183 8.90 23.07 -21.63
CA ARG A 183 10.27 22.55 -21.87
C ARG A 183 11.09 22.17 -20.64
N THR A 184 10.48 22.02 -19.46
CA THR A 184 11.18 21.54 -18.26
C THR A 184 10.59 20.23 -17.74
N VAL A 185 11.47 19.32 -17.35
CA VAL A 185 11.13 18.01 -16.81
C VAL A 185 11.51 17.98 -15.32
N GLY A 186 10.68 17.43 -14.45
CA GLY A 186 10.95 17.35 -13.01
C GLY A 186 9.81 16.69 -12.23
N PRO A 187 9.76 16.84 -10.90
CA PRO A 187 8.67 16.32 -10.08
C PRO A 187 7.28 16.63 -10.61
N ASP A 188 6.41 15.62 -10.63
CA ASP A 188 4.99 15.79 -10.82
C ASP A 188 4.39 16.51 -9.61
N ASP A 189 4.00 17.77 -9.79
CA ASP A 189 3.46 18.64 -8.71
C ASP A 189 2.17 18.08 -8.05
N HIS A 190 1.47 17.11 -8.67
CA HIS A 190 0.31 16.45 -8.06
C HIS A 190 0.71 15.30 -7.13
N ILE A 191 1.78 14.57 -7.46
CA ILE A 191 2.31 13.47 -6.63
C ILE A 191 3.29 13.99 -5.57
N HIS A 192 4.02 15.06 -5.90
CA HIS A 192 5.02 15.70 -5.05
C HIS A 192 4.63 17.16 -4.84
N PRO A 193 3.67 17.46 -3.94
CA PRO A 193 3.25 18.82 -3.67
C PRO A 193 4.42 19.70 -3.28
N ARG A 194 4.45 20.93 -3.81
CA ARG A 194 5.52 21.88 -3.54
C ARG A 194 5.58 22.27 -2.07
N HIS A 195 6.77 22.26 -1.50
CA HIS A 195 6.98 22.79 -0.16
C HIS A 195 6.88 24.33 -0.18
N ASN A 196 6.10 24.88 0.75
CA ASN A 196 5.74 26.31 0.80
C ASN A 196 5.22 26.87 -0.54
N GLY A 197 4.55 26.04 -1.34
CA GLY A 197 3.93 26.42 -2.62
C GLY A 197 4.90 26.68 -3.78
N ASN A 198 6.20 26.80 -3.53
CA ASN A 198 7.17 27.24 -4.53
C ASN A 198 8.27 26.23 -4.82
N VAL A 199 8.66 25.43 -3.83
CA VAL A 199 9.84 24.56 -3.91
C VAL A 199 9.44 23.15 -4.32
N LYS A 200 10.02 22.65 -5.41
CA LYS A 200 9.81 21.26 -5.87
C LYS A 200 10.28 20.28 -4.81
N SER A 201 9.52 19.22 -4.58
CA SER A 201 9.77 18.25 -3.52
C SER A 201 9.91 16.82 -4.07
N ALA A 202 10.13 15.89 -3.14
CA ALA A 202 10.18 14.45 -3.36
C ALA A 202 9.47 13.78 -2.16
N ASN A 203 9.28 12.47 -2.16
CA ASN A 203 8.76 11.75 -0.99
C ASN A 203 9.84 10.83 -0.42
N SER A 204 9.88 10.67 0.89
CA SER A 204 10.81 9.73 1.53
C SER A 204 10.23 8.31 1.50
N TYR A 205 11.10 7.31 1.35
CA TYR A 205 10.68 5.92 1.51
C TYR A 205 10.22 5.64 2.94
N ASN A 206 10.86 6.25 3.93
CA ASN A 206 10.53 6.11 5.35
C ASN A 206 9.05 6.41 5.62
N PHE A 207 8.51 7.46 5.00
CA PHE A 207 7.11 7.85 5.13
C PHE A 207 6.21 6.90 4.32
N LYS A 208 6.46 6.77 3.01
CA LYS A 208 5.55 6.08 2.09
C LYS A 208 5.46 4.58 2.30
N LEU A 209 6.51 3.93 2.81
CA LEU A 209 6.46 2.51 3.14
C LEU A 209 5.64 2.25 4.41
N ARG A 210 5.63 3.16 5.39
CA ARG A 210 4.73 3.04 6.55
C ARG A 210 3.27 3.14 6.13
N GLU A 211 2.97 4.08 5.23
CA GLU A 211 1.65 4.26 4.62
C GLU A 211 1.20 2.99 3.86
N LEU A 212 2.04 2.44 2.97
CA LEU A 212 1.71 1.20 2.27
C LEU A 212 1.49 0.01 3.20
N TYR A 213 2.30 -0.12 4.25
CA TYR A 213 2.15 -1.21 5.22
C TYR A 213 0.82 -1.12 5.96
N TYR A 214 0.41 0.08 6.38
CA TYR A 214 -0.93 0.33 6.92
C TYR A 214 -2.03 -0.08 5.94
N LEU A 215 -1.91 0.32 4.67
CA LEU A 215 -2.92 0.05 3.65
C LEU A 215 -3.16 -1.44 3.41
N ILE A 216 -2.15 -2.31 3.57
CA ILE A 216 -2.33 -3.77 3.45
C ILE A 216 -3.34 -4.29 4.49
N TYR A 217 -3.22 -3.85 5.74
CA TYR A 217 -4.15 -4.22 6.81
C TYR A 217 -5.50 -3.54 6.66
N PHE A 218 -5.51 -2.26 6.29
CA PHE A 218 -6.74 -1.51 6.06
C PHE A 218 -7.59 -2.14 4.95
N ILE A 219 -6.99 -2.47 3.79
CA ILE A 219 -7.68 -3.17 2.70
C ILE A 219 -8.23 -4.53 3.18
N SER A 220 -7.46 -5.25 3.98
CA SER A 220 -7.87 -6.57 4.49
C SER A 220 -9.08 -6.47 5.43
N ASP A 221 -9.11 -5.45 6.29
CA ASP A 221 -10.25 -5.17 7.18
C ASP A 221 -11.49 -4.72 6.40
N GLU A 222 -11.32 -3.87 5.39
CA GLU A 222 -12.43 -3.47 4.49
C GLU A 222 -12.96 -4.66 3.68
N LEU A 223 -12.10 -5.58 3.23
CA LEU A 223 -12.53 -6.81 2.57
C LEU A 223 -13.33 -7.70 3.53
N LYS A 224 -12.88 -7.86 4.79
CA LYS A 224 -13.62 -8.61 5.81
C LYS A 224 -15.03 -8.06 5.99
N LYS A 225 -15.16 -6.75 6.24
CA LYS A 225 -16.46 -6.07 6.40
C LYS A 225 -17.36 -6.28 5.18
N ALA A 226 -16.80 -6.14 4.00
CA ALA A 226 -17.51 -6.36 2.74
C ALA A 226 -18.03 -7.80 2.64
N LEU A 227 -17.20 -8.79 2.97
CA LEU A 227 -17.59 -10.21 2.95
C LEU A 227 -18.65 -10.54 4.00
N GLU A 228 -18.52 -10.03 5.23
CA GLU A 228 -19.53 -10.23 6.29
C GLU A 228 -20.91 -9.71 5.85
N MET A 229 -20.94 -8.49 5.29
CA MET A 229 -22.17 -7.92 4.73
C MET A 229 -22.72 -8.77 3.58
N HIS A 230 -21.87 -9.17 2.65
CA HIS A 230 -22.25 -9.96 1.49
C HIS A 230 -22.83 -11.32 1.85
N TYR A 231 -22.19 -12.05 2.77
CA TYR A 231 -22.70 -13.34 3.24
C TYR A 231 -24.07 -13.19 3.92
N PHE A 232 -24.27 -12.12 4.67
CA PHE A 232 -25.57 -11.83 5.27
C PHE A 232 -26.63 -11.50 4.21
N ASP A 233 -26.34 -10.56 3.31
CA ASP A 233 -27.31 -10.06 2.32
C ASP A 233 -27.68 -11.11 1.27
N VAL A 234 -26.71 -11.93 0.84
CA VAL A 234 -26.89 -12.89 -0.26
C VAL A 234 -27.26 -14.29 0.25
N TYR A 235 -26.69 -14.72 1.38
CA TYR A 235 -26.87 -16.06 1.92
C TYR A 235 -27.75 -16.11 3.17
N GLY A 236 -27.99 -14.99 3.85
CA GLY A 236 -28.65 -14.97 5.16
C GLY A 236 -27.80 -15.62 6.24
N LEU A 237 -26.47 -15.67 6.04
CA LEU A 237 -25.52 -16.34 6.92
C LEU A 237 -24.55 -15.33 7.52
N HIS A 238 -24.17 -15.55 8.77
CA HIS A 238 -23.00 -14.88 9.33
C HIS A 238 -21.74 -15.66 8.94
N LEU A 239 -20.77 -14.95 8.38
CA LEU A 239 -19.47 -15.56 8.07
C LEU A 239 -18.73 -15.81 9.38
N GLU A 240 -18.51 -17.07 9.71
CA GLU A 240 -17.80 -17.45 10.94
C GLU A 240 -16.29 -17.54 10.70
N PHE A 241 -15.51 -17.23 11.73
CA PHE A 241 -14.07 -17.43 11.69
C PHE A 241 -13.73 -18.90 11.89
N ASP A 242 -12.88 -19.46 11.04
CA ASP A 242 -12.39 -20.84 11.21
C ASP A 242 -11.34 -20.92 12.34
N GLU A 243 -11.81 -21.24 13.55
CA GLU A 243 -10.96 -21.49 14.71
C GLU A 243 -10.05 -22.72 14.54
N ASN A 244 -10.40 -23.64 13.64
CA ASN A 244 -9.63 -24.85 13.35
C ASN A 244 -8.57 -24.64 12.26
N LEU A 245 -8.43 -23.41 11.73
CA LEU A 245 -7.41 -23.08 10.75
C LEU A 245 -6.02 -23.41 11.32
N ASN A 246 -5.46 -24.51 10.83
CA ASN A 246 -4.30 -25.22 11.35
C ASN A 246 -4.44 -25.83 12.76
N SER A 247 -5.32 -26.82 12.88
CA SER A 247 -5.37 -27.76 14.01
C SER A 247 -4.00 -28.34 14.41
N ASP A 248 -3.02 -28.35 13.49
CA ASP A 248 -1.70 -28.99 13.66
C ASP A 248 -0.54 -27.99 13.91
N GLY A 249 -0.79 -26.68 13.92
CA GLY A 249 0.25 -25.66 14.22
C GLY A 249 0.05 -24.34 13.49
N ARG A 250 0.36 -23.20 14.14
CA ARG A 250 0.15 -21.82 13.62
C ARG A 250 0.55 -21.68 12.15
N MET A 251 -0.22 -20.90 11.37
CA MET A 251 0.26 -20.44 10.06
C MET A 251 1.64 -19.80 10.24
N ASN A 252 2.55 -20.10 9.33
CA ASN A 252 3.89 -19.52 9.36
C ASN A 252 3.83 -18.01 9.06
N ASP A 253 3.82 -17.19 10.11
CA ASP A 253 3.79 -15.73 10.03
C ASP A 253 5.19 -15.10 10.00
N GLN A 254 6.25 -15.90 9.82
CA GLN A 254 7.64 -15.42 9.92
C GLN A 254 7.96 -14.27 8.96
N LYS A 255 7.39 -14.28 7.76
CA LYS A 255 7.56 -13.19 6.78
C LYS A 255 6.83 -11.91 7.23
N TRP A 256 5.64 -12.03 7.80
CA TRP A 256 4.91 -10.91 8.37
C TRP A 256 5.66 -10.31 9.57
N ARG A 257 6.29 -11.15 10.41
CA ARG A 257 7.17 -10.69 11.50
C ARG A 257 8.40 -9.96 11.00
N ASP A 258 9.10 -10.53 10.01
CA ASP A 258 10.25 -9.88 9.37
C ASP A 258 9.86 -8.51 8.81
N LEU A 259 8.73 -8.42 8.10
CA LEU A 259 8.21 -7.15 7.58
C LEU A 259 7.91 -6.14 8.71
N LEU A 260 7.16 -6.55 9.74
CA LEU A 260 6.82 -5.67 10.87
C LEU A 260 8.06 -5.09 11.54
N GLU A 261 9.06 -5.94 11.81
CA GLU A 261 10.28 -5.52 12.48
C GLU A 261 11.10 -4.55 11.63
N ARG A 262 11.12 -4.73 10.30
CA ARG A 262 11.77 -3.78 9.39
C ARG A 262 11.02 -2.45 9.31
N ILE A 263 9.69 -2.48 9.23
CA ILE A 263 8.86 -1.26 9.25
C ILE A 263 9.07 -0.47 10.55
N LYS A 264 9.13 -1.14 11.71
CA LYS A 264 9.41 -0.48 13.00
C LYS A 264 10.80 0.18 13.02
N ARG A 265 11.79 -0.41 12.35
CA ARG A 265 13.18 0.10 12.28
C ARG A 265 13.41 1.21 11.28
N LEU A 266 12.48 1.48 10.35
CA LEU A 266 12.61 2.61 9.44
C LEU A 266 12.87 3.90 10.25
N PRO A 267 13.80 4.76 9.85
CA PRO A 267 14.01 6.05 10.52
C PRO A 267 12.72 6.89 10.54
N GLN A 268 12.63 7.79 11.52
CA GLN A 268 11.55 8.79 11.61
C GLN A 268 11.97 10.15 11.04
N ASP A 269 12.81 10.10 10.00
CA ASP A 269 13.27 11.27 9.27
C ASP A 269 12.59 11.29 7.90
N TYR A 270 11.98 12.44 7.58
CA TYR A 270 11.09 12.64 6.44
C TYR A 270 11.49 13.86 5.63
N TYR A 271 10.95 13.98 4.43
CA TYR A 271 11.18 15.15 3.57
C TYR A 271 10.28 16.32 3.99
N PRO A 272 10.68 17.58 3.71
CA PRO A 272 9.95 18.75 4.23
C PRO A 272 8.49 18.90 3.80
N ASN A 273 8.10 18.32 2.67
CA ASN A 273 6.70 18.29 2.21
C ASN A 273 5.84 17.25 2.94
N GLU A 274 6.46 16.38 3.75
CA GLU A 274 5.78 15.34 4.52
C GLU A 274 5.56 15.79 5.98
N PHE A 275 6.21 16.88 6.41
CA PHE A 275 6.04 17.42 7.76
C PHE A 275 4.60 17.89 8.00
N GLY A 276 4.01 17.48 9.11
CA GLY A 276 2.62 17.80 9.41
C GLY A 276 1.59 16.84 8.79
N GLU A 277 2.01 15.96 7.87
CA GLU A 277 1.14 14.96 7.26
C GLU A 277 0.87 13.78 8.21
N ASN A 278 -0.24 13.09 7.99
CA ASN A 278 -0.64 11.94 8.79
C ASN A 278 0.31 10.76 8.57
N LEU A 279 0.82 10.23 9.68
CA LEU A 279 1.78 9.13 9.71
C LEU A 279 1.17 7.93 10.42
N TYR A 280 1.28 6.75 9.81
CA TYR A 280 0.79 5.51 10.41
C TYR A 280 1.90 4.78 11.17
N ASN A 281 1.85 4.87 12.50
CA ASN A 281 2.77 4.15 13.38
C ASN A 281 2.16 2.82 13.80
N VAL A 282 2.93 1.74 13.68
CA VAL A 282 2.49 0.41 14.09
C VAL A 282 3.05 0.03 15.45
N ARG A 283 2.18 -0.44 16.34
CA ARG A 283 2.53 -1.00 17.65
C ARG A 283 1.92 -2.40 17.77
N GLU A 284 2.73 -3.34 18.21
CA GLU A 284 2.28 -4.71 18.49
C GLU A 284 2.02 -4.86 19.98
N GLU A 285 0.80 -5.28 20.32
CA GLU A 285 0.41 -5.75 21.65
C GLU A 285 0.22 -7.28 21.62
N SER A 286 -0.02 -7.89 22.78
CA SER A 286 -0.12 -9.36 22.90
C SER A 286 -1.17 -9.96 21.97
N ASP A 287 -2.35 -9.36 21.92
CA ASP A 287 -3.55 -9.82 21.19
C ASP A 287 -3.93 -8.91 20.01
N ARG A 288 -3.21 -7.80 19.76
CA ARG A 288 -3.59 -6.79 18.76
C ARG A 288 -2.39 -6.22 18.02
N LEU A 289 -2.61 -5.85 16.76
CA LEU A 289 -1.75 -4.95 16.00
C LEU A 289 -2.48 -3.62 15.83
N ILE A 290 -1.83 -2.54 16.20
CA ILE A 290 -2.45 -1.23 16.29
C ILE A 290 -1.73 -0.27 15.36
N PHE A 291 -2.49 0.39 14.49
CA PHE A 291 -2.02 1.51 13.69
C PHE A 291 -2.56 2.79 14.31
N GLU A 292 -1.64 3.56 14.89
CA GLU A 292 -1.92 4.87 15.49
C GLU A 292 -1.59 5.93 14.46
N GLU A 293 -2.57 6.75 14.12
CA GLU A 293 -2.35 7.96 13.34
C GLU A 293 -1.59 8.97 14.21
N GLY A 294 -0.40 9.33 13.75
CA GLY A 294 0.41 10.41 14.28
C GLY A 294 0.64 11.47 13.22
N ILE A 295 1.55 12.39 13.53
CA ILE A 295 1.96 13.45 12.61
C ILE A 295 3.44 13.27 12.33
N ALA A 296 3.85 13.35 11.06
CA ALA A 296 5.25 13.37 10.71
C ALA A 296 5.93 14.63 11.28
N GLY A 297 6.84 14.41 12.22
CA GLY A 297 7.57 15.47 12.91
C GLY A 297 8.52 16.20 11.97
N GLN A 298 8.75 17.48 12.27
CA GLN A 298 9.80 18.26 11.62
C GLN A 298 11.16 17.86 12.20
N THR A 299 12.12 17.60 11.32
CA THR A 299 13.52 17.39 11.70
C THR A 299 14.38 18.52 11.13
N ASP A 300 15.12 19.21 12.00
CA ASP A 300 16.16 20.17 11.60
C ASP A 300 17.43 19.39 11.27
N LEU A 301 17.75 19.27 9.97
CA LEU A 301 18.95 18.59 9.51
C LEU A 301 19.87 19.53 8.73
N ASN A 302 21.18 19.48 9.03
CA ASN A 302 22.21 20.28 8.38
C ASN A 302 23.02 19.41 7.41
N GLY A 303 22.42 19.07 6.29
CA GLY A 303 22.99 18.16 5.30
C GLY A 303 23.06 18.74 3.90
N HIS A 304 23.39 17.87 2.95
CA HIS A 304 23.38 18.17 1.53
C HIS A 304 22.42 17.23 0.82
N PHE A 305 21.80 17.76 -0.23
CA PHE A 305 20.95 16.99 -1.13
C PHE A 305 21.83 16.42 -2.24
N GLY A 306 21.71 15.11 -2.44
CA GLY A 306 22.46 14.36 -3.44
C GLY A 306 21.50 13.56 -4.31
N GLY A 307 21.82 13.53 -5.60
CA GLY A 307 21.02 12.83 -6.61
C GLY A 307 21.83 12.68 -7.89
N LYS A 308 21.44 11.74 -8.75
CA LYS A 308 22.04 11.63 -10.08
C LYS A 308 21.57 12.81 -10.93
N GLN A 309 22.38 13.87 -11.00
CA GLN A 309 22.16 14.95 -11.95
C GLN A 309 22.26 14.40 -13.38
N ARG A 310 21.20 14.57 -14.17
CA ARG A 310 21.25 14.29 -15.60
C ARG A 310 21.95 15.43 -16.32
N LEU A 311 22.98 15.09 -17.09
CA LEU A 311 23.69 16.02 -17.98
C LEU A 311 22.91 16.28 -19.28
N ASP A 312 21.58 16.31 -19.22
CA ASP A 312 20.73 16.51 -20.40
C ASP A 312 20.36 17.99 -20.62
N GLY A 313 20.52 18.85 -19.60
CA GLY A 313 20.20 20.28 -19.69
C GLY A 313 18.69 20.60 -19.67
N PHE A 314 17.83 19.60 -19.50
CA PHE A 314 16.36 19.75 -19.47
C PHE A 314 15.74 19.34 -18.12
N THR A 315 16.45 18.53 -17.35
CA THR A 315 16.00 18.06 -16.03
C THR A 315 16.21 19.13 -14.96
N SER A 316 15.14 19.53 -14.30
CA SER A 316 15.19 20.46 -13.17
C SER A 316 15.69 19.77 -11.89
N THR A 317 16.57 20.45 -11.16
CA THR A 317 17.09 19.96 -9.88
C THR A 317 16.05 20.14 -8.77
N ILE A 318 15.90 19.12 -7.93
CA ILE A 318 15.11 19.21 -6.70
C ILE A 318 15.93 19.93 -5.65
N VAL A 319 15.26 20.77 -4.86
CA VAL A 319 15.86 21.41 -3.69
C VAL A 319 14.97 21.05 -2.52
N LEU A 320 15.46 20.24 -1.58
CA LEU A 320 14.76 20.00 -0.32
C LEU A 320 15.24 21.04 0.70
N PRO A 321 14.41 22.03 1.08
CA PRO A 321 14.81 23.05 2.03
C PRO A 321 14.69 22.47 3.44
N TYR A 322 15.66 21.66 3.84
CA TYR A 322 15.87 21.44 5.27
C TYR A 322 16.32 22.77 5.87
N VAL A 323 15.69 23.17 6.97
CA VAL A 323 16.00 24.44 7.63
C VAL A 323 17.41 24.35 8.18
N SER A 324 18.38 24.96 7.49
CA SER A 324 19.71 25.15 8.03
C SER A 324 19.62 26.16 9.17
N ARG A 325 20.00 25.77 10.39
CA ARG A 325 20.07 26.72 11.52
C ARG A 325 21.11 27.82 11.31
N ASP A 326 22.00 27.69 10.31
CA ASP A 326 23.05 28.66 10.03
C ASP A 326 22.63 29.77 9.05
N THR A 327 21.41 29.75 8.48
CA THR A 327 20.91 30.83 7.63
C THR A 327 20.16 31.93 8.39
N PHE A 328 19.99 31.80 9.70
CA PHE A 328 19.48 32.84 10.59
C PHE A 328 20.50 33.20 11.68
N ARG A 329 21.63 33.78 11.28
CA ARG A 329 22.36 34.71 12.13
C ARG A 329 22.31 36.09 11.47
N PRO A 330 21.72 37.11 12.13
CA PRO A 330 21.73 38.48 11.61
C PRO A 330 23.14 39.05 11.49
#